data_AF-U9TMB7-F1
#
_entry.id   AF-U9TMB7-F1
#
_cell.length_a   1.000
_cell.length_b   1.000
_cell.length_c   1.000
_cell.angle_alpha   90.00
_cell.angle_beta   90.00
_cell.angle_gamma   90.00
#
_symmetry.space_group_name_H-M   'P 1'
#
loop_
_entity.id
_entity.type
_entity.pdbx_description
1 polymer ?
#
loop_
_entity_poly.entity_id
_entity_poly.type
_entity_poly.pdbx_seq_one_letter_code
_entity_poly.pdbx_strand_id
1 'polypeptide(L)'
;LKLRISLDIARGLNFLRTVEIFHRDIRAENVLITNNNTAKLTNFKLSRSYKADTLNQNHNLEQIRFGILLWEISEEKTPYENHDDFVEITKLVLDKYREPFSENSQKMPDEFKNLALDAVDHNPESRPKLTTMFIVLSDCLESFDSHTSSSKYMTHAEAAKKHEMIGLITEIRDLLDKIGETVQAAEHNKRICKALKQRVYVVYLAILDLKVHGDDKECFNENRQYLQNLVDVIKKIREFVADISQMTTLLKSNYNQPKNIEKTFKELCKEFDNCIICIDLSKFNTTIKNEIHPEEEAEALKSDQDELNNVSL
;
A
#
# COMPACT_ATOMS: atom_id res chain seq x y z
N LEU A 1 -7.56 -18.60 4.80
CA LEU A 1 -8.41 -17.88 3.81
C LEU A 1 -8.79 -16.48 4.29
N LYS A 2 -9.42 -16.32 5.47
CA LYS A 2 -9.80 -15.01 6.05
C LYS A 2 -8.69 -13.96 6.07
N LEU A 3 -7.51 -14.32 6.60
CA LEU A 3 -6.33 -13.45 6.63
C LEU A 3 -5.87 -13.02 5.23
N ARG A 4 -5.88 -13.95 4.27
CA ARG A 4 -5.49 -13.68 2.87
C ARG A 4 -6.47 -12.73 2.18
N ILE A 5 -7.77 -12.94 2.34
CA ILE A 5 -8.82 -12.04 1.84
C ILE A 5 -8.64 -10.64 2.44
N SER A 6 -8.43 -10.57 3.76
CA SER A 6 -8.23 -9.31 4.48
C SER A 6 -7.00 -8.56 3.97
N LEU A 7 -5.90 -9.28 3.73
CA LEU A 7 -4.66 -8.72 3.20
C LEU A 7 -4.84 -8.21 1.76
N ASP A 8 -5.52 -8.96 0.90
CA ASP A 8 -5.82 -8.55 -0.48
C ASP A 8 -6.66 -7.26 -0.53
N ILE A 9 -7.67 -7.15 0.34
CA ILE A 9 -8.45 -5.91 0.49
C ILE A 9 -7.55 -4.76 0.95
N ALA A 10 -6.70 -4.98 1.96
CA ALA A 10 -5.77 -3.97 2.45
C ALA A 10 -4.80 -3.49 1.36
N ARG A 11 -4.31 -4.39 0.49
CA ARG A 11 -3.48 -4.04 -0.68
C ARG A 11 -4.23 -3.10 -1.61
N GLY A 12 -5.45 -3.47 -2.00
CA GLY A 12 -6.28 -2.64 -2.86
C GLY A 12 -6.57 -1.26 -2.27
N LEU A 13 -6.90 -1.17 -0.99
CA LEU A 13 -7.17 0.11 -0.31
C LEU A 13 -5.92 1.01 -0.21
N ASN A 14 -4.76 0.43 0.06
CA ASN A 14 -3.52 1.20 0.10
C ASN A 14 -3.08 1.66 -1.31
N PHE A 15 -3.36 0.87 -2.36
CA PHE A 15 -3.18 1.33 -3.74
C PHE A 15 -4.10 2.51 -4.07
N LEU A 16 -5.39 2.44 -3.72
CA LEU A 16 -6.30 3.56 -3.96
C LEU A 16 -5.84 4.84 -3.25
N ARG A 17 -5.27 4.71 -2.05
CA ARG A 17 -4.65 5.81 -1.32
C ARG A 17 -3.50 6.47 -2.10
N THR A 18 -2.65 5.71 -2.77
CA THR A 18 -1.49 6.25 -3.49
C THR A 18 -1.89 6.99 -4.77
N VAL A 19 -2.92 6.50 -5.47
CA VAL A 19 -3.49 7.20 -6.64
C VAL A 19 -4.53 8.27 -6.27
N GLU A 20 -4.61 8.62 -4.99
CA GLU A 20 -5.52 9.65 -4.46
C GLU A 20 -6.99 9.40 -4.82
N ILE A 21 -7.46 8.16 -4.62
CA ILE A 21 -8.85 7.74 -4.75
C ILE A 21 -9.36 7.22 -3.40
N PHE A 22 -10.52 7.71 -2.97
CA PHE A 22 -11.30 7.09 -1.90
C PHE A 22 -12.33 6.14 -2.51
N HIS A 23 -12.42 4.89 -2.02
CA HIS A 23 -13.42 3.92 -2.49
C HIS A 23 -14.84 4.29 -2.03
N ARG A 24 -14.95 4.77 -0.79
CA ARG A 24 -16.20 5.21 -0.13
C ARG A 24 -17.32 4.17 0.07
N ASP A 25 -17.21 2.97 -0.50
CA ASP A 25 -18.21 1.90 -0.36
C ASP A 25 -17.57 0.54 -0.01
N ILE A 26 -16.72 0.52 1.01
CA ILE A 26 -16.00 -0.69 1.44
C ILE A 26 -16.95 -1.53 2.31
N ARG A 27 -17.33 -2.72 1.82
CA ARG A 27 -18.22 -3.69 2.47
C ARG A 27 -18.15 -5.04 1.74
N ALA A 28 -18.59 -6.13 2.36
CA ALA A 28 -18.42 -7.47 1.80
C ALA A 28 -19.06 -7.64 0.40
N GLU A 29 -20.24 -7.05 0.16
CA GLU A 29 -20.90 -7.07 -1.17
C GLU A 29 -20.04 -6.50 -2.31
N ASN A 30 -19.09 -5.62 -1.98
CA ASN A 30 -18.19 -4.97 -2.92
C ASN A 30 -16.79 -5.61 -2.93
N VAL A 31 -16.66 -6.84 -2.41
CA VAL A 31 -15.45 -7.66 -2.51
C VAL A 31 -15.78 -8.93 -3.29
N LEU A 32 -15.13 -9.11 -4.44
CA LEU A 32 -15.28 -10.30 -5.26
C LEU A 32 -14.10 -11.25 -5.04
N ILE A 33 -14.39 -12.54 -4.95
CA ILE A 33 -13.39 -13.60 -4.87
C ILE A 33 -13.22 -14.22 -6.26
N THR A 34 -11.99 -14.19 -6.76
CA THR A 34 -11.64 -14.82 -8.04
C THR A 34 -11.47 -16.34 -7.90
N ASN A 35 -11.41 -17.06 -9.02
CA ASN A 35 -11.14 -18.52 -9.04
C ASN A 35 -9.83 -18.91 -8.34
N ASN A 36 -8.88 -17.98 -8.22
CA ASN A 36 -7.59 -18.19 -7.57
C ASN A 36 -7.61 -17.83 -6.07
N ASN A 37 -8.78 -17.66 -5.46
CA ASN A 37 -8.97 -17.23 -4.07
C ASN A 37 -8.35 -15.85 -3.75
N THR A 38 -8.17 -15.00 -4.76
CA THR A 38 -7.75 -13.60 -4.59
C THR A 38 -8.98 -12.72 -4.44
N ALA A 39 -8.99 -11.86 -3.42
CA ALA A 39 -10.05 -10.88 -3.22
C ALA A 39 -9.78 -9.59 -4.02
N LYS A 40 -10.82 -9.00 -4.61
CA LYS A 40 -10.73 -7.74 -5.37
C LYS A 40 -11.87 -6.79 -5.00
N LEU A 41 -11.53 -5.53 -4.81
CA LEU A 41 -12.51 -4.46 -4.61
C LEU A 41 -13.27 -4.17 -5.91
N THR A 42 -14.58 -3.92 -5.80
CA THR A 42 -15.45 -3.54 -6.92
C THR A 42 -16.39 -2.40 -6.52
N ASN A 43 -17.21 -1.92 -7.47
CA ASN A 43 -18.21 -0.88 -7.28
C ASN A 43 -17.63 0.51 -6.94
N PHE A 44 -16.91 1.09 -7.90
CA PHE A 44 -16.30 2.42 -7.80
C PHE A 44 -17.27 3.59 -8.07
N LYS A 45 -18.60 3.36 -8.04
CA LYS A 45 -19.60 4.41 -8.35
C LYS A 45 -19.53 5.59 -7.38
N LEU A 46 -19.25 5.31 -6.12
CA LEU A 46 -19.12 6.31 -5.06
C LEU A 46 -17.68 6.83 -4.91
N SER A 47 -16.73 6.31 -5.69
CA SER A 47 -15.32 6.67 -5.57
C SER A 47 -15.07 8.12 -5.97
N ARG A 48 -14.15 8.79 -5.27
CA ARG A 48 -13.82 10.21 -5.51
C ARG A 48 -12.34 10.47 -5.34
N SER A 49 -11.83 11.44 -6.12
CA SER A 49 -10.47 11.95 -5.96
C SER A 49 -10.34 12.80 -4.70
N TYR A 50 -9.15 12.83 -4.09
CA TYR A 50 -8.84 13.67 -2.94
C TYR A 50 -8.96 15.17 -3.24
N LYS A 51 -8.84 15.55 -4.51
CA LYS A 51 -8.87 16.94 -4.97
C LYS A 51 -10.28 17.46 -5.26
N ALA A 52 -11.32 16.63 -5.13
CA ALA A 52 -12.69 17.08 -5.35
C ALA A 52 -13.17 17.89 -4.13
N ASP A 53 -13.16 19.23 -4.26
CA ASP A 53 -13.38 20.25 -3.23
C ASP A 53 -14.74 20.23 -2.47
N THR A 54 -15.55 19.19 -2.55
CA THR A 54 -16.97 19.30 -2.15
C THR A 54 -17.39 18.67 -0.83
N LEU A 55 -16.55 17.95 -0.08
CA LEU A 55 -16.92 17.50 1.27
C LEU A 55 -15.69 17.41 2.16
N ASN A 56 -15.71 18.14 3.28
CA ASN A 56 -14.77 18.10 4.41
C ASN A 56 -13.85 16.87 4.40
N GLN A 57 -12.56 17.06 4.09
CA GLN A 57 -11.52 16.03 4.19
C GLN A 57 -11.37 15.44 5.62
N ASN A 58 -12.16 15.91 6.59
CA ASN A 58 -12.11 15.56 8.01
C ASN A 58 -12.74 14.22 8.38
N HIS A 59 -13.34 13.47 7.44
CA HIS A 59 -13.91 12.15 7.75
C HIS A 59 -13.49 11.11 6.71
N ASN A 60 -12.18 10.85 6.64
CA ASN A 60 -11.71 9.59 6.05
C ASN A 60 -12.23 8.42 6.91
N LEU A 61 -13.34 7.82 6.48
CA LEU A 61 -14.00 6.69 7.15
C LEU A 61 -13.57 5.33 6.56
N GLU A 62 -12.54 5.30 5.69
CA GLU A 62 -12.09 4.05 5.08
C GLU A 62 -11.56 3.07 6.11
N GLN A 63 -10.86 3.57 7.14
CA GLN A 63 -10.44 2.75 8.28
C GLN A 63 -11.64 2.08 8.95
N ILE A 64 -12.68 2.87 9.27
CA ILE A 64 -13.87 2.37 9.97
C ILE A 64 -14.56 1.29 9.14
N ARG A 65 -14.80 1.57 7.86
CA ARG A 65 -15.46 0.60 6.97
C ARG A 65 -14.64 -0.67 6.82
N PHE A 66 -13.32 -0.54 6.70
CA PHE A 66 -12.45 -1.70 6.61
C PHE A 66 -12.41 -2.48 7.94
N GLY A 67 -12.40 -1.81 9.09
CA GLY A 67 -12.51 -2.44 10.41
C GLY A 67 -13.79 -3.25 10.60
N ILE A 68 -14.94 -2.69 10.21
CA ILE A 68 -16.22 -3.41 10.20
C ILE A 68 -16.16 -4.62 9.26
N LEU A 69 -15.56 -4.47 8.07
CA LEU A 69 -15.39 -5.57 7.14
C LEU A 69 -14.45 -6.67 7.66
N LEU A 70 -13.39 -6.32 8.41
CA LEU A 70 -12.53 -7.30 9.07
C LEU A 70 -13.31 -8.10 10.12
N TRP A 71 -14.19 -7.44 10.88
CA TRP A 71 -15.10 -8.13 11.80
C TRP A 71 -16.07 -9.05 11.04
N GLU A 72 -16.69 -8.57 9.96
CA GLU A 72 -17.60 -9.36 9.11
C GLU A 72 -16.91 -10.60 8.51
N ILE A 73 -15.65 -10.48 8.08
CA ILE A 73 -14.84 -11.60 7.58
C ILE A 73 -14.53 -12.61 8.70
N SER A 74 -14.24 -12.13 9.92
CA SER A 74 -13.96 -12.99 11.07
C SER A 74 -15.21 -13.74 11.53
N GLU A 75 -16.30 -13.02 11.74
CA GLU A 75 -17.52 -13.57 12.33
C GLU A 75 -18.45 -14.21 11.31
N GLU A 76 -18.26 -13.94 10.01
CA GLU A 76 -19.12 -14.41 8.92
C GLU A 76 -20.59 -14.02 9.15
N LYS A 77 -20.79 -12.81 9.66
CA LYS A 77 -22.08 -12.27 10.10
C LYS A 77 -22.29 -10.83 9.65
N THR A 78 -23.56 -10.45 9.54
CA THR A 78 -23.90 -9.04 9.31
C THR A 78 -23.70 -8.26 10.61
N PRO A 79 -22.94 -7.15 10.60
CA PRO A 79 -22.79 -6.31 11.79
C PRO A 79 -24.14 -5.81 12.29
N TYR A 80 -24.38 -5.88 13.61
CA TYR A 80 -25.64 -5.48 14.24
C TYR A 80 -26.88 -6.24 13.73
N GLU A 81 -26.74 -7.51 13.32
CA GLU A 81 -27.81 -8.34 12.72
C GLU A 81 -29.11 -8.43 13.54
N ASN A 82 -29.06 -8.15 14.84
CA ASN A 82 -30.23 -8.19 15.74
C ASN A 82 -30.97 -6.84 15.85
N HIS A 83 -30.52 -5.82 15.13
CA HIS A 83 -31.08 -4.47 15.17
C HIS A 83 -31.57 -4.06 13.79
N ASP A 84 -32.89 -3.91 13.64
CA ASP A 84 -33.50 -3.52 12.36
C ASP A 84 -33.60 -1.99 12.19
N ASP A 85 -33.51 -1.23 13.28
CA ASP A 85 -33.62 0.23 13.27
C ASP A 85 -32.25 0.90 13.24
N PHE A 86 -31.98 1.67 12.18
CA PHE A 86 -30.78 2.48 12.04
C PHE A 86 -30.58 3.47 13.20
N VAL A 87 -31.67 3.98 13.80
CA VAL A 87 -31.60 4.90 14.95
C VAL A 87 -31.07 4.18 16.18
N GLU A 88 -31.47 2.92 16.39
CA GLU A 88 -30.97 2.09 17.49
C GLU A 88 -29.47 1.80 17.33
N ILE A 89 -29.05 1.38 16.13
CA ILE A 89 -27.63 1.17 15.82
C ILE A 89 -26.83 2.45 16.03
N THR A 90 -27.35 3.59 15.57
CA THR A 90 -26.70 4.90 15.75
C THR A 90 -26.50 5.20 17.23
N LYS A 91 -27.51 4.96 18.07
CA LYS A 91 -27.41 5.16 19.51
C LYS A 91 -26.36 4.26 20.15
N LEU A 92 -26.34 2.97 19.81
CA LEU A 92 -25.32 2.03 20.28
C LEU A 92 -23.90 2.50 19.93
N VAL A 93 -23.68 2.89 18.68
CA VAL A 93 -22.37 3.35 18.19
C VAL A 93 -21.91 4.63 18.91
N LEU A 94 -22.84 5.54 19.20
CA LEU A 94 -22.60 6.78 19.97
C LEU A 94 -22.30 6.49 21.44
N ASP A 95 -22.97 5.48 22.02
CA ASP A 95 -22.73 4.95 23.36
C ASP A 95 -21.45 4.08 23.42
N LYS A 96 -20.63 4.11 22.36
CA LYS A 96 -19.35 3.41 22.20
C LYS A 96 -19.45 1.89 22.16
N TYR A 97 -20.65 1.34 21.99
CA TYR A 97 -20.81 -0.09 21.74
C TYR A 97 -20.20 -0.47 20.38
N ARG A 98 -19.54 -1.63 20.34
CA ARG A 98 -19.03 -2.29 19.14
C ARG A 98 -19.31 -3.78 19.27
N GLU A 99 -19.63 -4.42 18.16
CA GLU A 99 -19.82 -5.87 18.13
C GLU A 99 -18.57 -6.60 18.65
N PRO A 100 -18.71 -7.47 19.67
CA PRO A 100 -17.59 -8.25 20.16
C PRO A 100 -17.22 -9.37 19.18
N PHE A 101 -16.01 -9.89 19.33
CA PHE A 101 -15.58 -11.12 18.68
C PHE A 101 -16.09 -12.33 19.49
N SER A 102 -16.74 -13.29 18.85
CA SER A 102 -17.30 -14.48 19.53
C SER A 102 -16.22 -15.50 19.93
N GLU A 103 -16.54 -16.48 20.78
CA GLU A 103 -15.59 -17.58 21.09
C GLU A 103 -15.18 -18.38 19.83
N ASN A 104 -16.03 -18.45 18.80
CA ASN A 104 -15.70 -19.09 17.53
C ASN A 104 -14.58 -18.37 16.77
N SER A 105 -14.40 -17.07 17.04
CA SER A 105 -13.33 -16.23 16.50
C SER A 105 -11.96 -16.48 17.16
N GLN A 106 -11.88 -17.32 18.20
CA GLN A 106 -10.63 -17.58 18.93
C GLN A 106 -9.53 -18.19 18.04
N LYS A 107 -9.87 -18.65 16.83
CA LYS A 107 -8.94 -19.04 15.77
C LYS A 107 -8.24 -17.88 15.06
N MET A 108 -8.77 -16.66 15.15
CA MET A 108 -8.16 -15.46 14.59
C MET A 108 -7.11 -14.90 15.56
N PRO A 109 -5.95 -14.43 15.07
CA PRO A 109 -4.94 -13.77 15.89
C PRO A 109 -5.51 -12.59 16.66
N ASP A 110 -5.01 -12.34 17.87
CA ASP A 110 -5.50 -11.23 18.70
C ASP A 110 -5.11 -9.88 18.09
N GLU A 111 -3.97 -9.80 17.40
CA GLU A 111 -3.53 -8.64 16.64
C GLU A 111 -4.54 -8.28 15.53
N PHE A 112 -5.14 -9.28 14.87
CA PHE A 112 -6.20 -9.07 13.88
C PHE A 112 -7.46 -8.47 14.53
N LYS A 113 -7.89 -9.02 15.67
CA LYS A 113 -9.08 -8.56 16.39
C LYS A 113 -8.91 -7.15 16.90
N ASN A 114 -7.76 -6.87 17.54
CA ASN A 114 -7.40 -5.54 18.02
C ASN A 114 -7.37 -4.54 16.87
N LEU A 115 -6.77 -4.90 15.73
CA LEU A 115 -6.75 -4.04 14.55
C LEU A 115 -8.16 -3.66 14.07
N ALA A 116 -9.09 -4.61 14.03
CA ALA A 116 -10.48 -4.37 13.62
C ALA A 116 -11.21 -3.45 14.61
N LEU A 117 -10.97 -3.61 15.92
CA LEU A 117 -11.54 -2.76 16.98
C LEU A 117 -10.95 -1.35 16.95
N ASP A 118 -9.63 -1.21 16.84
CA ASP A 118 -8.94 0.07 16.79
C ASP A 118 -9.38 0.90 15.56
N ALA A 119 -9.62 0.24 14.43
CA ALA A 119 -10.10 0.87 13.20
C ALA A 119 -11.47 1.57 13.36
N VAL A 120 -12.30 1.12 14.30
CA VAL A 120 -13.63 1.67 14.58
C VAL A 120 -13.68 2.51 15.86
N ASP A 121 -12.53 2.86 16.43
CA ASP A 121 -12.43 3.66 17.64
C ASP A 121 -13.16 5.02 17.48
N HIS A 122 -13.78 5.48 18.56
CA HIS A 122 -14.54 6.74 18.54
C HIS A 122 -13.60 7.94 18.33
N ASN A 123 -12.38 7.90 18.85
CA ASN A 123 -11.32 8.87 18.63
C ASN A 123 -10.65 8.65 17.24
N PRO A 124 -10.74 9.60 16.30
CA PRO A 124 -10.13 9.47 14.98
C PRO A 124 -8.60 9.26 15.02
N GLU A 125 -7.90 9.87 15.98
CA GLU A 125 -6.44 9.78 16.10
C GLU A 125 -5.97 8.41 16.60
N SER A 126 -6.85 7.64 17.26
CA SER A 126 -6.55 6.27 17.69
C SER A 126 -6.64 5.26 16.54
N ARG A 127 -7.25 5.63 15.41
CA ARG A 127 -7.49 4.70 14.30
C ARG A 127 -6.20 4.45 13.51
N PRO A 128 -5.84 3.18 13.24
CA PRO A 128 -4.66 2.85 12.44
C PRO A 128 -4.78 3.40 11.01
N LYS A 129 -3.68 3.83 10.42
CA LYS A 129 -3.63 4.13 8.98
C LYS A 129 -3.85 2.84 8.19
N LEU A 130 -4.39 2.94 6.97
CA LEU A 130 -4.52 1.78 6.08
C LEU A 130 -3.18 1.06 5.85
N THR A 131 -2.06 1.80 5.86
CA THR A 131 -0.70 1.25 5.78
C THR A 131 -0.38 0.38 6.99
N THR A 132 -0.68 0.87 8.20
CA THR A 132 -0.55 0.10 9.44
C THR A 132 -1.43 -1.14 9.43
N MET A 133 -2.68 -1.02 8.97
CA MET A 133 -3.60 -2.16 8.87
C MET A 133 -3.05 -3.25 7.95
N PHE A 134 -2.50 -2.86 6.80
CA PHE A 134 -1.86 -3.79 5.87
C PHE A 134 -0.67 -4.53 6.50
N ILE A 135 0.18 -3.82 7.24
CA ILE A 135 1.34 -4.42 7.92
C ILE A 135 0.88 -5.46 8.95
N VAL A 136 -0.03 -5.08 9.86
CA VAL A 136 -0.51 -5.99 10.90
C VAL A 136 -1.17 -7.23 10.30
N LEU A 137 -1.94 -7.09 9.22
CA LEU A 137 -2.55 -8.22 8.52
C LEU A 137 -1.51 -9.13 7.85
N SER A 138 -0.43 -8.56 7.31
CA SER A 138 0.69 -9.32 6.77
C SER A 138 1.38 -10.13 7.88
N ASP A 139 1.68 -9.49 9.01
CA ASP A 139 2.33 -10.14 10.14
C ASP A 139 1.46 -11.27 10.73
N CYS A 140 0.14 -11.07 10.80
CA CYS A 140 -0.81 -12.11 11.20
C CYS A 140 -0.79 -13.33 10.28
N LEU A 141 -0.62 -13.12 8.97
CA LEU A 141 -0.56 -14.21 8.01
C LEU A 141 0.77 -14.98 8.12
N GLU A 142 1.88 -14.26 8.32
CA GLU A 142 3.20 -14.86 8.52
C GLU A 142 3.28 -15.73 9.78
N SER A 143 2.70 -15.27 10.90
CA SER A 143 2.68 -16.04 12.14
C SER A 143 1.84 -17.31 11.98
N PHE A 144 0.71 -17.23 11.28
CA PHE A 144 -0.17 -18.36 11.01
C PHE A 144 0.50 -19.45 10.16
N ASP A 145 1.23 -19.07 9.12
CA ASP A 145 1.95 -20.01 8.25
C ASP A 145 3.14 -20.69 8.97
N SER A 146 3.73 -19.99 9.95
CA SER A 146 4.80 -20.55 10.79
C SER A 146 4.32 -21.66 11.74
N HIS A 147 3.07 -21.61 12.20
CA HIS A 147 2.49 -22.61 13.10
C HIS A 147 1.91 -23.82 12.37
N THR A 148 1.47 -23.66 11.13
CA THR A 148 0.96 -24.78 10.29
C THR A 148 2.09 -25.59 9.65
N SER A 149 3.30 -25.04 9.56
CA SER A 149 4.51 -25.72 9.10
C SER A 149 5.19 -26.55 10.21
N SER A 150 4.54 -27.59 10.72
CA SER A 150 5.25 -28.69 11.38
C SER A 150 5.98 -29.55 10.33
N SER A 151 7.06 -29.03 9.72
CA SER A 151 8.04 -29.82 8.96
C SER A 151 9.31 -29.02 8.64
N LYS A 152 10.44 -29.54 9.14
CA LYS A 152 11.86 -29.13 9.01
C LYS A 152 12.29 -27.90 9.80
N TYR A 153 13.07 -28.16 10.86
CA TYR A 153 13.95 -27.19 11.50
C TYR A 153 14.74 -26.42 10.43
N MET A 154 14.51 -25.11 10.38
CA MET A 154 15.24 -24.20 9.52
C MET A 154 16.70 -24.12 10.01
N THR A 155 17.65 -24.36 9.12
CA THR A 155 19.07 -24.26 9.44
C THR A 155 19.45 -22.82 9.79
N HIS A 156 20.53 -22.60 10.56
CA HIS A 156 21.03 -21.25 10.87
C HIS A 156 21.31 -20.42 9.60
N ALA A 157 21.74 -21.06 8.51
CA ALA A 157 21.95 -20.40 7.23
C ALA A 157 20.64 -19.96 6.56
N GLU A 158 19.57 -20.77 6.64
CA GLU A 158 18.24 -20.37 6.17
C GLU A 158 17.63 -19.27 7.03
N ALA A 159 17.86 -19.29 8.35
CA ALA A 159 17.41 -18.24 9.26
C ALA A 159 18.08 -16.88 8.96
N ALA A 160 19.39 -16.89 8.71
CA ALA A 160 20.13 -15.69 8.33
C ALA A 160 19.63 -15.09 7.00
N LYS A 161 19.36 -15.93 6.01
CA LYS A 161 18.81 -15.51 4.71
C LYS A 161 17.40 -14.90 4.84
N LYS A 162 16.54 -15.52 5.65
CA LYS A 162 15.20 -14.99 5.94
C LYS A 162 15.28 -13.62 6.63
N HIS A 163 16.21 -13.46 7.57
CA HIS A 163 16.44 -12.19 8.27
C HIS A 163 16.91 -11.09 7.32
N GLU A 164 17.77 -11.42 6.36
CA GLU A 164 18.25 -10.47 5.36
C GLU A 164 17.15 -10.01 4.39
N MET A 165 16.29 -10.92 3.94
CA MET A 165 15.11 -10.58 3.13
C MET A 165 14.16 -9.63 3.89
N ILE A 166 13.91 -9.90 5.18
CA ILE A 166 13.13 -9.01 6.05
C ILE A 166 13.79 -7.64 6.15
N GLY A 167 15.13 -7.59 6.19
CA GLY A 167 15.91 -6.36 6.15
C GLY A 167 15.65 -5.52 4.90
N LEU A 168 15.73 -6.14 3.71
CA LEU A 168 15.46 -5.44 2.44
C LEU A 168 14.02 -4.92 2.34
N ILE A 169 13.05 -5.74 2.76
CA ILE A 169 11.62 -5.33 2.77
C ILE A 169 11.39 -4.14 3.71
N THR A 170 12.03 -4.17 4.88
CA THR A 170 11.98 -3.08 5.84
C THR A 170 12.63 -1.82 5.28
N GLU A 171 13.78 -1.94 4.62
CA GLU A 171 14.46 -0.79 4.00
C GLU A 171 13.61 -0.15 2.88
N ILE A 172 12.99 -0.96 2.01
CA ILE A 172 12.09 -0.45 0.96
C ILE A 172 10.87 0.24 1.57
N ARG A 173 10.29 -0.31 2.64
CA ARG A 173 9.19 0.31 3.37
C ARG A 173 9.59 1.68 3.92
N ASP A 174 10.73 1.75 4.62
CA ASP A 174 11.21 3.00 5.22
C ASP A 174 11.51 4.06 4.15
N LEU A 175 12.00 3.65 2.98
CA LEU A 175 12.20 4.54 1.83
C LEU A 175 10.86 5.02 1.26
N LEU A 176 9.88 4.13 1.10
CA LEU A 176 8.54 4.45 0.63
C LEU A 176 7.85 5.46 1.57
N ASP A 177 7.94 5.27 2.88
CA ASP A 177 7.36 6.18 3.87
C ASP A 177 7.98 7.58 3.77
N LYS A 178 9.32 7.65 3.70
CA LYS A 178 10.06 8.92 3.50
C LYS A 178 9.71 9.61 2.19
N ILE A 179 9.60 8.86 1.09
CA ILE A 179 9.14 9.41 -0.20
C ILE A 179 7.71 9.93 -0.05
N GLY A 180 6.84 9.18 0.63
CA GLY A 180 5.46 9.55 0.89
C GLY A 180 5.32 10.88 1.65
N GLU A 181 6.12 11.08 2.69
CA GLU A 181 6.19 12.34 3.45
C GLU A 181 6.64 13.52 2.57
N THR A 182 7.69 13.33 1.78
CA THR A 182 8.19 14.36 0.85
C THR A 182 7.15 14.72 -0.21
N VAL A 183 6.49 13.73 -0.80
CA VAL A 183 5.43 13.94 -1.80
C VAL A 183 4.24 14.68 -1.21
N GLN A 184 3.89 14.39 0.05
CA GLN A 184 2.80 15.08 0.74
C GLN A 184 3.13 16.55 0.99
N ALA A 185 4.40 16.86 1.32
CA ALA A 185 4.87 18.22 1.52
C ALA A 185 5.14 18.98 0.20
N ALA A 186 5.12 18.31 -0.95
CA ALA A 186 5.58 18.88 -2.22
C ALA A 186 4.78 20.13 -2.66
N GLU A 187 5.52 21.18 -3.01
CA GLU A 187 4.99 22.43 -3.59
C GLU A 187 5.06 22.42 -5.12
N HIS A 188 6.07 21.75 -5.68
CA HIS A 188 6.33 21.65 -7.12
C HIS A 188 6.39 20.19 -7.61
N ASN A 189 6.29 20.00 -8.92
CA ASN A 189 6.43 18.68 -9.59
C ASN A 189 5.59 17.57 -8.96
N LYS A 190 4.38 17.91 -8.51
CA LYS A 190 3.57 17.02 -7.67
C LYS A 190 3.16 15.76 -8.42
N ARG A 191 2.96 15.83 -9.74
CA ARG A 191 2.52 14.68 -10.55
C ARG A 191 3.69 13.71 -10.74
N ILE A 192 4.87 14.22 -11.08
CA ILE A 192 6.11 13.41 -11.19
C ILE A 192 6.45 12.75 -9.85
N CYS A 193 6.37 13.50 -8.74
CA CYS A 193 6.61 12.96 -7.40
C CYS A 193 5.65 11.81 -7.07
N LYS A 194 4.36 11.94 -7.42
CA LYS A 194 3.35 10.90 -7.22
C LYS A 194 3.59 9.68 -8.08
N ALA A 195 3.94 9.85 -9.34
CA ALA A 195 4.29 8.75 -10.25
C ALA A 195 5.46 7.92 -9.69
N LEU A 196 6.53 8.58 -9.24
CA LEU A 196 7.67 7.89 -8.65
C LEU A 196 7.32 7.17 -7.35
N LYS A 197 6.53 7.81 -6.46
CA LYS A 197 6.01 7.15 -5.25
C LYS A 197 5.21 5.90 -5.59
N GLN A 198 4.36 5.97 -6.61
CA GLN A 198 3.52 4.86 -7.05
C GLN A 198 4.38 3.67 -7.49
N ARG A 199 5.44 3.90 -8.28
CA ARG A 199 6.39 2.86 -8.69
C ARG A 199 6.99 2.12 -7.49
N VAL A 200 7.49 2.86 -6.51
CA VAL A 200 8.08 2.28 -5.28
C VAL A 200 7.04 1.50 -4.47
N TYR A 201 5.82 2.02 -4.40
CA TYR A 201 4.72 1.37 -3.69
C TYR A 201 4.32 0.04 -4.31
N VAL A 202 4.14 -0.01 -5.64
CA VAL A 202 3.79 -1.23 -6.37
C VAL A 202 4.87 -2.31 -6.19
N VAL A 203 6.15 -1.91 -6.23
CA VAL A 203 7.26 -2.82 -5.92
C VAL A 203 7.18 -3.33 -4.48
N TYR A 204 6.97 -2.45 -3.51
CA TYR A 204 6.84 -2.85 -2.11
C TYR A 204 5.72 -3.89 -1.91
N LEU A 205 4.55 -3.67 -2.52
CA LEU A 205 3.46 -4.63 -2.52
C LEU A 205 3.83 -5.96 -3.17
N ALA A 206 4.47 -5.91 -4.34
CA ALA A 206 4.86 -7.12 -5.07
C ALA A 206 5.90 -7.95 -4.29
N ILE A 207 6.86 -7.30 -3.63
CA ILE A 207 7.82 -8.00 -2.75
C ILE A 207 7.13 -8.60 -1.54
N LEU A 208 6.16 -7.89 -0.94
CA LEU A 208 5.41 -8.46 0.18
C LEU A 208 4.53 -9.63 -0.26
N ASP A 209 3.95 -9.58 -1.46
CA ASP A 209 3.15 -10.68 -2.00
C ASP A 209 3.99 -11.93 -2.26
N LEU A 210 5.22 -11.77 -2.77
CA LEU A 210 6.19 -12.86 -2.86
C LEU A 210 6.42 -13.48 -1.49
N LYS A 211 6.81 -12.66 -0.51
CA LYS A 211 7.08 -13.07 0.88
C LYS A 211 5.93 -13.88 1.52
N VAL A 212 4.69 -13.53 1.19
CA VAL A 212 3.46 -14.15 1.74
C VAL A 212 3.13 -15.49 1.08
N HIS A 213 3.60 -15.75 -0.13
CA HIS A 213 3.26 -16.96 -0.86
C HIS A 213 4.27 -18.10 -0.69
N GLY A 214 5.39 -17.87 0.00
CA GLY A 214 6.31 -18.94 0.41
C GLY A 214 7.06 -19.59 -0.76
N ASP A 215 6.99 -19.01 -1.96
CA ASP A 215 7.74 -19.41 -3.17
C ASP A 215 9.24 -18.98 -3.06
N ASP A 216 9.71 -18.65 -1.84
CA ASP A 216 10.73 -17.62 -1.62
C ASP A 216 12.17 -18.12 -1.37
N LYS A 217 12.39 -19.40 -1.10
CA LYS A 217 13.71 -19.83 -0.58
C LYS A 217 14.83 -19.83 -1.61
N GLU A 218 14.57 -20.27 -2.84
CA GLU A 218 15.57 -20.25 -3.92
C GLU A 218 15.51 -18.94 -4.71
N CYS A 219 14.30 -18.42 -4.93
CA CYS A 219 14.08 -17.26 -5.78
C CYS A 219 14.72 -15.95 -5.28
N PHE A 220 14.63 -15.64 -3.97
CA PHE A 220 15.22 -14.40 -3.45
C PHE A 220 16.75 -14.44 -3.45
N ASN A 221 17.36 -15.62 -3.32
CA ASN A 221 18.81 -15.75 -3.35
C ASN A 221 19.36 -15.48 -4.76
N GLU A 222 18.68 -15.99 -5.79
CA GLU A 222 19.07 -15.78 -7.19
C GLU A 222 18.88 -14.32 -7.62
N ASN A 223 17.87 -13.64 -7.06
CA ASN A 223 17.54 -12.26 -7.39
C ASN A 223 18.11 -11.20 -6.44
N ARG A 224 18.95 -11.59 -5.46
CA ARG A 224 19.45 -10.70 -4.38
C ARG A 224 20.13 -9.44 -4.93
N GLN A 225 21.02 -9.60 -5.90
CA GLN A 225 21.72 -8.46 -6.49
C GLN A 225 20.75 -7.49 -7.18
N TYR A 226 19.72 -8.00 -7.85
CA TYR A 226 18.72 -7.17 -8.52
C TYR A 226 17.81 -6.46 -7.53
N LEU A 227 17.46 -7.10 -6.41
CA LEU A 227 16.73 -6.45 -5.32
C LEU A 227 17.56 -5.35 -4.65
N GLN A 228 18.87 -5.57 -4.43
CA GLN A 228 19.76 -4.54 -3.92
C GLN A 228 19.89 -3.37 -4.91
N ASN A 229 20.04 -3.65 -6.20
CA ASN A 229 20.04 -2.62 -7.24
C ASN A 229 18.72 -1.83 -7.23
N LEU A 230 17.59 -2.50 -7.02
CA LEU A 230 16.29 -1.86 -6.90
C LEU A 230 16.22 -0.93 -5.67
N VAL A 231 16.73 -1.36 -4.51
CA VAL A 231 16.88 -0.49 -3.33
C VAL A 231 17.72 0.75 -3.64
N ASP A 232 18.83 0.59 -4.36
CA ASP A 232 19.70 1.71 -4.73
C ASP A 232 19.01 2.67 -5.71
N VAL A 233 18.24 2.17 -6.67
CA VAL A 233 17.41 3.01 -7.55
C VAL A 233 16.33 3.73 -6.74
N ILE A 234 15.68 3.06 -5.77
CA ILE A 234 14.69 3.70 -4.88
C ILE A 234 15.32 4.82 -4.04
N LYS A 235 16.57 4.66 -3.59
CA LYS A 235 17.32 5.74 -2.90
C LYS A 235 17.54 6.94 -3.82
N LYS A 236 17.96 6.71 -5.08
CA LYS A 236 18.09 7.79 -6.08
C LYS A 236 16.74 8.47 -6.35
N ILE A 237 15.66 7.69 -6.46
CA ILE A 237 14.30 8.22 -6.61
C ILE A 237 13.94 9.12 -5.42
N ARG A 238 14.24 8.69 -4.18
CA ARG A 238 13.99 9.50 -2.97
C ARG A 238 14.71 10.84 -3.02
N GLU A 239 15.99 10.84 -3.39
CA GLU A 239 16.80 12.05 -3.53
C GLU A 239 16.21 12.97 -4.60
N PHE A 240 15.91 12.43 -5.78
CA PHE A 240 15.30 13.18 -6.87
C PHE A 240 13.93 13.76 -6.50
N VAL A 241 13.07 13.01 -5.80
CA VAL A 241 11.78 13.50 -5.30
C VAL A 241 11.97 14.62 -4.29
N ALA A 242 12.93 14.51 -3.37
CA ALA A 242 13.25 15.59 -2.42
C ALA A 242 13.68 16.87 -3.15
N ASP A 243 14.54 16.73 -4.15
CA ASP A 243 15.05 17.83 -4.96
C ASP A 243 13.96 18.59 -5.72
N ILE A 244 13.08 17.86 -6.43
CA ILE A 244 12.06 18.47 -7.29
C ILE A 244 10.79 18.90 -6.55
N SER A 245 10.52 18.34 -5.36
CA SER A 245 9.28 18.58 -4.60
C SER A 245 9.20 19.98 -3.99
N GLN A 246 10.33 20.48 -3.47
CA GLN A 246 10.42 21.78 -2.82
C GLN A 246 11.14 22.82 -3.68
N MET A 247 11.76 22.41 -4.80
CA MET A 247 12.68 23.24 -5.57
C MET A 247 13.76 23.92 -4.70
N THR A 248 14.09 23.35 -3.52
CA THR A 248 14.98 23.96 -2.53
C THR A 248 16.40 24.07 -3.08
N THR A 249 16.86 25.29 -3.35
CA THR A 249 18.28 25.65 -3.56
C THR A 249 19.07 24.89 -4.65
N LEU A 250 18.40 24.33 -5.67
CA LEU A 250 19.06 23.70 -6.84
C LEU A 250 19.44 24.68 -7.97
N LEU A 251 19.37 25.98 -7.70
CA LEU A 251 19.75 27.06 -8.61
C LEU A 251 21.25 27.40 -8.65
N LYS A 252 22.16 26.60 -8.05
CA LYS A 252 23.59 27.00 -7.97
C LYS A 252 24.61 26.31 -8.86
N SER A 253 24.32 25.26 -9.64
CA SER A 253 25.30 24.90 -10.70
C SER A 253 24.88 24.01 -11.88
N ASN A 254 23.93 23.06 -11.79
CA ASN A 254 23.82 22.03 -12.85
C ASN A 254 22.44 21.74 -13.46
N TYR A 255 21.33 22.32 -12.96
CA TYR A 255 19.96 21.94 -13.38
C TYR A 255 19.14 23.09 -13.99
N ASN A 256 19.75 23.87 -14.86
CA ASN A 256 19.12 25.07 -15.42
C ASN A 256 18.16 24.82 -16.61
N GLN A 257 17.55 23.64 -16.74
CA GLN A 257 16.56 23.36 -17.81
C GLN A 257 15.50 22.30 -17.39
N PRO A 258 14.21 22.48 -17.75
CA PRO A 258 13.17 21.44 -17.67
C PRO A 258 13.55 20.12 -18.36
N LYS A 259 14.44 20.19 -19.36
CA LYS A 259 15.04 19.04 -20.06
C LYS A 259 15.86 18.13 -19.14
N ASN A 260 16.43 18.66 -18.06
CA ASN A 260 17.20 17.85 -17.10
C ASN A 260 16.28 17.06 -16.16
N ILE A 261 15.14 17.62 -15.74
CA ILE A 261 14.14 16.90 -14.93
C ILE A 261 13.57 15.72 -15.73
N GLU A 262 13.17 15.96 -16.98
CA GLU A 262 12.67 14.91 -17.86
C GLU A 262 13.72 13.84 -18.15
N LYS A 263 14.97 14.24 -18.40
CA LYS A 263 16.05 13.28 -18.63
C LYS A 263 16.27 12.40 -17.39
N THR A 264 16.44 13.00 -16.22
CA THR A 264 16.67 12.27 -14.97
C THR A 264 15.47 11.38 -14.61
N PHE A 265 14.24 11.88 -14.77
CA PHE A 265 13.04 11.08 -14.57
C PHE A 265 12.99 9.84 -15.48
N LYS A 266 13.24 10.01 -16.79
CA LYS A 266 13.26 8.91 -17.75
C LYS A 266 14.39 7.92 -17.47
N GLU A 267 15.57 8.39 -17.08
CA GLU A 267 16.70 7.55 -16.70
C GLU A 267 16.38 6.72 -15.44
N LEU A 268 15.81 7.34 -14.40
CA LEU A 268 15.41 6.64 -13.19
C LEU A 268 14.31 5.60 -13.45
N CYS A 269 13.29 5.94 -14.24
CA CYS A 269 12.24 4.98 -14.61
C CYS A 269 12.83 3.80 -15.37
N LYS A 270 13.74 4.05 -16.31
CA LYS A 270 14.43 3.00 -17.07
C LYS A 270 15.31 2.12 -16.18
N GLU A 271 16.09 2.71 -15.27
CA GLU A 271 16.90 1.96 -14.30
C GLU A 271 16.00 1.08 -13.41
N PHE A 272 14.87 1.62 -12.96
CA PHE A 272 13.88 0.92 -12.15
C PHE A 272 13.26 -0.25 -12.91
N ASP A 273 12.81 -0.02 -14.14
CA ASP A 273 12.20 -1.05 -15.00
C ASP A 273 13.20 -2.17 -15.33
N ASN A 274 14.46 -1.82 -15.59
CA ASN A 274 15.51 -2.82 -15.81
C ASN A 274 15.73 -3.70 -14.58
N CYS A 275 15.73 -3.12 -13.38
CA CYS A 275 15.84 -3.90 -12.14
C CYS A 275 14.67 -4.88 -12.00
N ILE A 276 13.45 -4.44 -12.32
CA ILE A 276 12.25 -5.30 -12.27
C ILE A 276 12.33 -6.44 -13.30
N ILE A 277 12.70 -6.15 -14.55
CA ILE A 277 12.82 -7.15 -15.62
C ILE A 277 13.85 -8.23 -15.25
N CYS A 278 14.95 -7.83 -14.61
CA CYS A 278 16.00 -8.76 -14.20
C CYS A 278 15.60 -9.66 -13.03
N ILE A 279 14.53 -9.34 -12.29
CA ILE A 279 13.99 -10.22 -11.26
C ILE A 279 13.16 -11.30 -11.95
N ASP A 280 13.66 -12.53 -12.00
CA ASP A 280 13.01 -13.65 -12.72
C ASP A 280 11.82 -14.22 -11.94
N LEU A 281 10.76 -13.42 -11.90
CA LEU A 281 9.52 -13.75 -11.20
C LEU A 281 8.34 -13.33 -12.07
N SER A 282 7.74 -14.28 -12.77
CA SER A 282 6.61 -14.02 -13.66
C SER A 282 5.44 -13.35 -12.95
N LYS A 283 5.12 -13.75 -11.70
CA LYS A 283 4.07 -13.11 -10.87
C LYS A 283 4.44 -11.68 -10.44
N PHE A 284 5.68 -11.46 -10.02
CA PHE A 284 6.21 -10.13 -9.64
C PHE A 284 6.16 -9.17 -10.82
N ASN A 285 6.71 -9.58 -11.96
CA ASN A 285 6.71 -8.81 -13.20
C ASN A 285 5.30 -8.53 -13.72
N THR A 286 4.40 -9.51 -13.67
CA THR A 286 3.01 -9.31 -14.15
C THR A 286 2.25 -8.34 -13.24
N THR A 287 2.43 -8.45 -11.92
CA THR A 287 1.82 -7.53 -10.96
C THR A 287 2.31 -6.11 -11.19
N ILE A 288 3.62 -5.92 -11.34
CA ILE A 288 4.18 -4.57 -11.53
C ILE A 288 3.79 -3.98 -12.89
N LYS A 289 3.85 -4.75 -13.98
CA LYS A 289 3.52 -4.28 -15.32
C LYS A 289 2.05 -3.89 -15.49
N ASN A 290 1.16 -4.49 -14.71
CA ASN A 290 -0.27 -4.14 -14.74
C ASN A 290 -0.57 -2.85 -13.98
N GLU A 291 0.33 -2.41 -13.09
CA GLU A 291 0.07 -1.34 -12.12
C GLU A 291 0.96 -0.09 -12.35
N ILE A 292 1.93 -0.17 -13.27
CA ILE A 292 2.73 0.97 -13.77
C ILE A 292 2.25 1.29 -15.19
N HIS A 293 1.85 2.54 -15.41
CA HIS A 293 1.33 3.02 -16.70
C HIS A 293 2.24 4.13 -17.26
N PRO A 294 3.21 3.80 -18.14
CA PRO A 294 4.17 4.78 -18.68
C PRO A 294 3.52 5.95 -19.43
N GLU A 295 2.34 5.74 -20.01
CA GLU A 295 1.57 6.78 -20.70
C GLU A 295 1.10 7.88 -19.72
N GLU A 296 0.50 7.48 -18.59
CA GLU A 296 0.07 8.40 -17.53
C GLU A 296 1.25 9.16 -16.91
N GLU A 297 2.40 8.50 -16.80
CA GLU A 297 3.63 9.12 -16.30
C GLU A 297 4.21 10.16 -17.26
N ALA A 298 4.14 9.88 -18.57
CA ALA A 298 4.56 10.84 -19.59
C ALA A 298 3.64 12.07 -19.60
N GLU A 299 2.33 11.88 -19.41
CA GLU A 299 1.37 12.98 -19.26
C GLU A 299 1.60 13.78 -17.98
N ALA A 300 1.89 13.11 -16.86
CA ALA A 300 2.26 13.73 -15.58
C ALA A 300 3.51 14.60 -15.71
N LEU A 301 4.55 14.06 -16.34
CA LEU A 301 5.80 14.78 -16.63
C LEU A 301 5.57 16.01 -17.49
N LYS A 302 4.84 15.85 -18.60
CA LYS A 302 4.54 16.96 -19.50
C LYS A 302 3.74 18.07 -18.80
N SER A 303 2.73 17.69 -18.01
CA SER A 303 1.90 18.63 -17.28
C SER A 303 2.69 19.45 -16.25
N ASP A 304 3.57 18.80 -15.47
CA ASP A 304 4.42 19.50 -14.49
C ASP A 304 5.47 20.40 -15.20
N GLN A 305 6.01 19.99 -16.35
CA GLN A 305 6.90 20.82 -17.15
C GLN A 305 6.20 22.06 -17.74
N ASP A 306 4.98 21.89 -18.26
CA ASP A 306 4.18 22.99 -18.81
C ASP A 306 3.83 24.01 -17.72
N GLU A 307 3.51 23.55 -16.50
CA GLU A 307 3.31 24.44 -15.34
C GLU A 307 4.57 25.22 -14.97
N LEU A 308 5.74 24.58 -14.96
CA LEU A 308 7.02 25.27 -14.69
C LEU A 308 7.37 26.32 -15.75
N ASN A 309 7.10 26.03 -17.02
CA ASN A 309 7.36 26.96 -18.12
C ASN A 309 6.41 28.18 -18.07
N ASN A 310 5.17 27.98 -17.64
CA ASN A 310 4.17 29.06 -17.53
C ASN A 310 4.40 29.99 -16.33
N VAL A 311 5.04 29.53 -15.25
CA VAL A 311 5.41 30.37 -14.09
C VAL A 311 6.65 31.24 -14.38
N SER A 312 7.38 30.96 -15.46
CA SER A 312 8.63 31.64 -15.84
C SER A 312 8.44 32.80 -16.84
N LEU A 313 7.20 33.15 -17.19
CA LEU A 313 6.80 34.25 -18.09
C LEU A 313 6.03 35.33 -17.31
#